data_AF-M1VD16-F1
#
_entry.id   AF-M1VD16-F1
#
_cell.length_a   1.000
_cell.length_b   1.000
_cell.length_c   1.000
_cell.angle_alpha   90.00
_cell.angle_beta   90.00
_cell.angle_gamma   90.00
#
_symmetry.space_group_name_H-M   'P 1'
#
loop_
_entity.id
_entity.type
_entity.pdbx_description
1 polymer ?
#
loop_
_entity_poly.entity_id
_entity_poly.type
_entity_poly.pdbx_seq_one_letter_code
_entity_poly.pdbx_strand_id
1 'polypeptide(L)'
;MLRPTRGVLAGPARFWRSWLERTQEKTQALREKDMFRTQMEHLSACERFGPDEYGALLRKLRDAAGFGSSLWNRLSNAQSDPFLKDVNEQEELIRLLTAEQKARLLQMRRAERRSLAQAIGKEEHLVETLVDRLTQAKFLHDWIRARLQEGLPLPQNAQQMELFMLNPNQRRGLPGVRPRIVRPRR
;
A
#
# COMPACT_ATOMS: atom_id res chain seq x y z
N MET A 1 64.47 -19.15 -0.42
CA MET A 1 63.24 -18.89 0.37
C MET A 1 63.13 -17.39 0.60
N LEU A 2 62.14 -16.70 0.01
CA LEU A 2 61.61 -15.40 0.44
C LEU A 2 60.22 -15.21 -0.24
N ARG A 3 59.29 -14.62 0.51
CA ARG A 3 57.83 -14.76 0.43
C ARG A 3 57.17 -14.09 -0.81
N PRO A 4 56.05 -14.62 -1.32
CA PRO A 4 55.17 -13.87 -2.22
C PRO A 4 54.38 -12.83 -1.41
N THR A 5 54.47 -11.56 -1.82
CA THR A 5 53.61 -10.48 -1.34
C THR A 5 52.18 -10.74 -1.80
N ARG A 6 51.33 -11.17 -0.86
CA ARG A 6 49.88 -11.22 -1.05
C ARG A 6 49.31 -9.80 -1.03
N GLY A 7 48.66 -9.44 -2.13
CA GLY A 7 47.31 -8.88 -2.10
C GLY A 7 47.17 -7.39 -1.84
N VAL A 8 47.18 -6.59 -2.90
CA VAL A 8 46.44 -5.32 -2.94
C VAL A 8 45.72 -5.21 -4.28
N LEU A 9 44.61 -5.93 -4.44
CA LEU A 9 43.62 -5.66 -5.50
C LEU A 9 42.20 -5.94 -4.98
N ALA A 10 41.80 -5.26 -3.91
CA ALA A 10 40.42 -5.30 -3.39
C ALA A 10 39.76 -3.91 -3.34
N GLY A 11 40.25 -2.95 -4.13
CA GLY A 11 39.82 -1.54 -4.12
C GLY A 11 38.55 -1.23 -4.93
N PRO A 12 38.40 -1.67 -6.20
CA PRO A 12 37.29 -1.19 -7.05
C PRO A 12 35.96 -1.93 -6.79
N ALA A 13 35.98 -3.25 -6.62
CA ALA A 13 34.75 -4.05 -6.55
C ALA A 13 33.88 -3.77 -5.31
N ARG A 14 34.49 -3.37 -4.19
CA ARG A 14 33.76 -2.98 -2.97
C ARG A 14 33.11 -1.60 -3.10
N PHE A 15 33.79 -0.68 -3.77
CA PHE A 15 33.25 0.65 -4.07
C PHE A 15 32.01 0.55 -4.98
N TRP A 16 32.10 -0.23 -6.07
CA TRP A 16 30.98 -0.46 -7.00
C TRP A 16 29.79 -1.19 -6.35
N ARG A 17 30.03 -2.18 -5.48
CA ARG A 17 28.95 -2.82 -4.70
C ARG A 17 28.30 -1.84 -3.73
N SER A 18 29.08 -1.07 -2.97
CA SER A 18 28.52 -0.08 -2.04
C SER A 18 27.77 1.05 -2.77
N TRP A 19 28.19 1.41 -3.97
CA TRP A 19 27.51 2.39 -4.81
C TRP A 19 26.22 1.80 -5.38
N LEU A 20 26.22 0.57 -5.89
CA LEU A 20 25.02 -0.14 -6.36
C LEU A 20 24.01 -0.37 -5.23
N GLU A 21 24.44 -0.78 -4.04
CA GLU A 21 23.60 -0.96 -2.85
C GLU A 21 22.96 0.38 -2.44
N ARG A 22 23.75 1.46 -2.31
CA ARG A 22 23.21 2.80 -2.01
C ARG A 22 22.29 3.34 -3.11
N THR A 23 22.51 2.95 -4.36
CA THR A 23 21.67 3.36 -5.49
C THR A 23 20.37 2.57 -5.51
N GLN A 24 20.40 1.28 -5.16
CA GLN A 24 19.20 0.46 -4.96
C GLN A 24 18.37 0.96 -3.77
N GLU A 25 18.99 1.23 -2.62
CA GLU A 25 18.32 1.82 -1.46
C GLU A 25 17.68 3.17 -1.77
N LYS A 26 18.40 4.06 -2.48
CA LYS A 26 17.85 5.34 -2.93
C LYS A 26 16.69 5.17 -3.91
N THR A 27 16.81 4.22 -4.84
CA THR A 27 15.74 3.94 -5.82
C THR A 27 14.51 3.37 -5.12
N GLN A 28 14.70 2.51 -4.12
CA GLN A 28 13.62 1.94 -3.31
C GLN A 28 12.95 3.01 -2.45
N ALA A 29 13.73 3.88 -1.77
CA ALA A 29 13.19 4.98 -0.99
C ALA A 29 12.41 6.00 -1.85
N LEU A 30 12.87 6.27 -3.07
CA LEU A 30 12.14 7.11 -4.03
C LEU A 30 10.82 6.46 -4.47
N ARG A 31 10.84 5.16 -4.77
CA ARG A 31 9.61 4.40 -5.09
C ARG A 31 8.62 4.41 -3.94
N GLU A 32 9.07 4.14 -2.71
CA GLU A 32 8.22 4.18 -1.52
C GLU A 32 7.60 5.56 -1.30
N LYS A 33 8.39 6.64 -1.50
CA LYS A 33 7.90 8.01 -1.44
C LYS A 33 6.86 8.31 -2.51
N ASP A 34 7.10 7.90 -3.75
CA ASP A 34 6.18 8.12 -4.87
C ASP A 34 4.89 7.31 -4.71
N MET A 35 4.99 6.06 -4.25
CA MET A 35 3.83 5.22 -3.91
C MET A 35 3.01 5.84 -2.76
N PHE A 36 3.68 6.30 -1.70
CA PHE A 36 3.01 6.96 -0.58
C PHE A 36 2.28 8.23 -1.03
N ARG A 37 2.95 9.10 -1.80
CA ARG A 37 2.33 10.31 -2.35
C ARG A 37 1.11 9.95 -3.19
N THR A 38 1.25 8.99 -4.10
CA THR A 38 0.17 8.52 -4.97
C THR A 38 -1.02 7.99 -4.18
N GLN A 39 -0.76 7.24 -3.11
CA GLN A 39 -1.81 6.76 -2.21
C GLN A 39 -2.54 7.92 -1.54
N MET A 40 -1.81 8.86 -0.94
CA MET A 40 -2.40 9.99 -0.23
C MET A 40 -3.20 10.90 -1.16
N GLU A 41 -2.68 11.20 -2.35
CA GLU A 41 -3.38 11.99 -3.37
C GLU A 41 -4.66 11.30 -3.84
N HIS A 42 -4.61 9.99 -4.11
CA HIS A 42 -5.79 9.24 -4.51
C HIS A 42 -6.85 9.21 -3.40
N LEU A 43 -6.46 8.87 -2.17
CA LEU A 43 -7.38 8.74 -1.05
C LEU A 43 -7.98 10.08 -0.61
N SER A 44 -7.24 11.18 -0.74
CA SER A 44 -7.75 12.52 -0.39
C SER A 44 -8.69 13.10 -1.46
N ALA A 45 -8.48 12.78 -2.73
CA ALA A 45 -9.34 13.23 -3.82
C ALA A 45 -10.61 12.39 -4.00
N CYS A 46 -10.64 11.19 -3.40
CA CYS A 46 -11.76 10.27 -3.50
C CYS A 46 -12.92 10.70 -2.58
N GLU A 47 -14.14 10.82 -3.12
CA GLU A 47 -15.32 11.09 -2.29
C GLU A 47 -15.83 9.84 -1.59
N ARG A 48 -15.88 8.71 -2.28
CA ARG A 48 -16.40 7.44 -1.76
C ARG A 48 -15.43 6.33 -2.10
N PHE A 49 -14.96 5.63 -1.08
CA PHE A 49 -13.99 4.56 -1.25
C PHE A 49 -14.66 3.18 -1.18
N GLY A 50 -14.69 2.48 -2.31
CA GLY A 50 -15.17 1.12 -2.46
C GLY A 50 -14.21 0.24 -3.28
N PRO A 51 -14.65 -0.97 -3.69
CA PRO A 51 -13.81 -1.90 -4.44
C PRO A 51 -13.27 -1.34 -5.76
N ASP A 52 -14.04 -0.49 -6.45
CA ASP A 52 -13.62 0.08 -7.74
C ASP A 52 -12.54 1.16 -7.55
N GLU A 53 -12.67 2.00 -6.53
CA GLU A 53 -11.64 2.99 -6.16
C GLU A 53 -10.39 2.30 -5.64
N TYR A 54 -10.53 1.19 -4.91
CA TYR A 54 -9.41 0.37 -4.51
C TYR A 54 -8.67 -0.22 -5.70
N GLY A 55 -9.38 -0.77 -6.70
CA GLY A 55 -8.77 -1.23 -7.95
C GLY A 55 -8.10 -0.08 -8.73
N ALA A 56 -8.65 1.14 -8.70
CA ALA A 56 -8.00 2.31 -9.29
C ALA A 56 -6.74 2.72 -8.53
N LEU A 57 -6.73 2.64 -7.20
CA LEU A 57 -5.56 2.87 -6.36
C LEU A 57 -4.45 1.86 -6.68
N LEU A 58 -4.78 0.56 -6.77
CA LEU A 58 -3.83 -0.50 -7.11
C LEU A 58 -3.11 -0.23 -8.44
N ARG A 59 -3.85 0.15 -9.48
CA ARG A 59 -3.27 0.53 -10.78
C ARG A 59 -2.31 1.71 -10.67
N LYS A 60 -2.69 2.77 -9.94
CA LYS A 60 -1.81 3.93 -9.72
C LYS A 60 -0.55 3.56 -8.94
N LEU A 61 -0.66 2.67 -7.95
CA LEU A 61 0.49 2.19 -7.18
C LEU A 61 1.43 1.33 -8.03
N ARG A 62 0.89 0.47 -8.90
CA ARG A 62 1.68 -0.27 -9.90
C ARG A 62 2.47 0.67 -10.81
N ASP A 63 1.81 1.73 -11.28
CA ASP A 63 2.45 2.72 -12.16
C ASP A 63 3.54 3.50 -11.42
N ALA A 64 3.27 3.93 -10.17
CA ALA A 64 4.23 4.61 -9.30
C ALA A 64 5.43 3.74 -8.91
N ALA A 65 5.23 2.43 -8.78
CA ALA A 65 6.30 1.46 -8.54
C ALA A 65 7.20 1.21 -9.78
N GLY A 66 6.84 1.77 -10.93
CA GLY A 66 7.60 1.67 -12.18
C GLY A 66 7.13 0.55 -13.12
N PHE A 67 6.01 -0.12 -12.81
CA PHE A 67 5.45 -1.23 -13.61
C PHE A 67 4.35 -0.78 -14.59
N GLY A 68 4.09 0.52 -14.72
CA GLY A 68 3.04 1.04 -15.59
C GLY A 68 3.32 0.97 -17.09
N SER A 69 4.59 0.74 -17.48
CA SER A 69 4.94 0.67 -18.91
C SER A 69 4.80 -0.76 -19.46
N SER A 70 4.20 -0.88 -20.65
CA SER A 70 3.98 -2.15 -21.36
C SER A 70 5.25 -2.92 -21.67
N LEU A 71 6.40 -2.24 -21.74
CA LEU A 71 7.72 -2.85 -21.95
C LEU A 71 8.25 -3.56 -20.70
N TRP A 72 8.07 -2.98 -19.52
CA TRP A 72 8.52 -3.60 -18.26
C TRP A 72 7.68 -4.84 -17.90
N ASN A 73 6.38 -4.83 -18.18
CA ASN A 73 5.49 -5.99 -17.94
C ASN A 73 5.79 -7.21 -18.83
N ARG A 74 6.56 -7.03 -19.91
CA ARG A 74 7.01 -8.12 -20.80
C ARG A 74 8.35 -8.72 -20.38
N LEU A 75 9.07 -8.12 -19.45
CA LEU A 75 10.32 -8.67 -18.92
C LEU A 75 9.99 -9.75 -17.89
N SER A 76 10.57 -10.94 -18.04
CA SER A 76 10.34 -12.10 -17.14
C SER A 76 10.56 -11.76 -15.66
N ASN A 77 11.51 -10.87 -15.38
CA ASN A 77 11.87 -10.48 -14.01
C ASN A 77 10.84 -9.55 -13.35
N ALA A 78 10.01 -8.85 -14.12
CA ALA A 78 8.92 -8.04 -13.56
C ALA A 78 7.75 -8.93 -13.11
N GLN A 79 7.50 -10.04 -13.81
CA GLN A 79 6.43 -10.98 -13.47
C GLN A 79 6.73 -11.81 -12.21
N SER A 80 8.00 -11.92 -11.83
CA SER A 80 8.42 -12.56 -10.59
C SER A 80 8.39 -11.62 -9.37
N ASP A 81 8.07 -10.34 -9.56
CA ASP A 81 7.98 -9.38 -8.45
C ASP A 81 6.75 -9.70 -7.57
N PRO A 82 6.94 -9.97 -6.25
CA PRO A 82 5.84 -10.34 -5.36
C PRO A 82 4.76 -9.26 -5.23
N PHE A 83 5.15 -7.98 -5.28
CA PHE A 83 4.22 -6.86 -5.19
C PHE A 83 3.36 -6.79 -6.46
N LEU A 84 3.96 -6.94 -7.64
CA LEU A 84 3.21 -6.93 -8.89
C LEU A 84 2.22 -8.10 -8.97
N LYS A 85 2.62 -9.29 -8.47
CA LYS A 85 1.74 -10.45 -8.39
C LYS A 85 0.52 -10.19 -7.49
N ASP A 86 0.74 -9.67 -6.29
CA ASP A 86 -0.32 -9.34 -5.34
C ASP A 86 -1.28 -8.28 -5.90
N VAL A 87 -0.75 -7.21 -6.51
CA VAL A 87 -1.56 -6.17 -7.16
C VAL A 87 -2.43 -6.74 -8.27
N ASN A 88 -1.85 -7.54 -9.17
CA ASN A 88 -2.59 -8.13 -10.28
C ASN A 88 -3.66 -9.12 -9.81
N GLU A 89 -3.36 -9.94 -8.79
CA GLU A 89 -4.31 -10.89 -8.21
C GLU A 89 -5.51 -10.17 -7.57
N GLN A 90 -5.26 -9.09 -6.83
CA GLN A 90 -6.32 -8.28 -6.24
C GLN A 90 -7.15 -7.53 -7.30
N GLU A 91 -6.51 -6.95 -8.33
CA GLU A 91 -7.21 -6.34 -9.46
C GLU A 91 -8.11 -7.37 -10.19
N GLU A 92 -7.60 -8.58 -10.41
CA GLU A 92 -8.36 -9.66 -11.03
C GLU A 92 -9.58 -10.06 -10.19
N LEU A 93 -9.40 -10.23 -8.88
CA LEU A 93 -10.50 -10.54 -7.96
C LEU A 93 -11.59 -9.47 -8.03
N ILE A 94 -11.23 -8.18 -7.95
CA ILE A 94 -12.18 -7.07 -8.04
C ILE A 94 -12.93 -7.09 -9.38
N ARG A 95 -12.25 -7.45 -10.48
CA ARG A 95 -12.86 -7.54 -11.81
C ARG A 95 -13.88 -8.67 -11.92
N LEU A 96 -13.69 -9.77 -11.19
CA LEU A 96 -14.61 -10.91 -11.17
C LEU A 96 -15.89 -10.65 -10.37
N LEU A 97 -15.90 -9.64 -9.51
CA LEU A 97 -17.06 -9.30 -8.69
C LEU A 97 -18.14 -8.57 -9.49
N THR A 98 -19.40 -8.95 -9.27
CA THR A 98 -20.56 -8.19 -9.75
C THR A 98 -20.74 -6.89 -8.97
N ALA A 99 -21.51 -5.94 -9.51
CA ALA A 99 -21.81 -4.69 -8.81
C ALA A 99 -22.47 -4.91 -7.45
N GLU A 100 -23.39 -5.88 -7.35
CA GLU A 100 -24.05 -6.25 -6.09
C GLU A 100 -23.06 -6.83 -5.08
N GLN A 101 -22.16 -7.72 -5.53
CA GLN A 101 -21.11 -8.28 -4.68
C GLN A 101 -20.16 -7.20 -4.18
N LYS A 102 -19.74 -6.26 -5.04
CA LYS A 102 -18.89 -5.12 -4.68
C LYS A 102 -19.54 -4.25 -3.60
N ALA A 103 -20.83 -3.92 -3.76
CA ALA A 103 -21.55 -3.06 -2.82
C ALA A 103 -21.60 -3.62 -1.40
N ARG A 104 -21.66 -4.95 -1.26
CA ARG A 104 -21.75 -5.63 0.05
C ARG A 104 -20.46 -6.30 0.52
N LEU A 105 -19.38 -6.26 -0.26
CA LEU A 105 -18.14 -7.02 -0.01
C LEU A 105 -17.59 -6.84 1.42
N LEU A 106 -17.55 -5.60 1.90
CA LEU A 106 -17.07 -5.27 3.25
C LEU A 106 -18.02 -5.71 4.38
N GLN A 107 -19.29 -5.95 4.04
CA GLN A 107 -20.32 -6.36 4.99
C GLN A 107 -20.51 -7.88 5.01
N MET A 108 -19.97 -8.60 4.02
CA MET A 108 -20.06 -10.05 3.94
C MET A 108 -19.42 -10.71 5.15
N ARG A 109 -20.17 -11.63 5.77
CA ARG A 109 -19.66 -12.56 6.78
C ARG A 109 -18.75 -13.60 6.13
N ARG A 110 -17.96 -14.29 6.95
CA ARG A 110 -17.02 -15.31 6.48
C ARG A 110 -17.68 -16.38 5.60
N ALA A 111 -18.85 -16.89 5.98
CA ALA A 111 -19.59 -17.87 5.18
C ALA A 111 -19.95 -17.34 3.78
N GLU A 112 -20.36 -16.07 3.67
CA GLU A 112 -20.69 -15.43 2.40
C GLU A 112 -19.44 -15.22 1.53
N ARG A 113 -18.31 -14.87 2.15
CA ARG A 113 -17.01 -14.74 1.45
C ARG A 113 -16.54 -16.09 0.89
N ARG A 114 -16.75 -17.18 1.64
CA ARG A 114 -16.47 -18.53 1.17
C ARG A 114 -17.34 -18.91 -0.03
N SER A 115 -18.64 -18.65 0.03
CA SER A 115 -19.55 -18.87 -1.10
C SER A 115 -19.17 -18.01 -2.31
N LEU A 116 -18.74 -16.76 -2.09
CA LEU A 116 -18.24 -15.89 -3.15
C LEU A 116 -16.98 -16.46 -3.81
N ALA A 117 -16.01 -16.91 -3.01
CA ALA A 117 -14.77 -17.51 -3.51
C ALA A 117 -15.06 -18.72 -4.42
N GLN A 118 -15.99 -19.58 -4.02
CA GLN A 118 -16.46 -20.70 -4.84
C GLN A 118 -17.13 -20.23 -6.13
N ALA A 119 -17.98 -19.20 -6.08
CA ALA A 119 -18.68 -18.68 -7.23
C ALA A 119 -17.75 -18.07 -8.30
N ILE A 120 -16.65 -17.44 -7.87
CA ILE A 120 -15.66 -16.84 -8.78
C ILE A 120 -14.48 -17.78 -9.10
N GLY A 121 -14.49 -19.02 -8.58
CA GLY A 121 -13.45 -20.02 -8.82
C GLY A 121 -12.08 -19.64 -8.23
N LYS A 122 -12.06 -18.97 -7.09
CA LYS A 122 -10.83 -18.54 -6.39
C LYS A 122 -10.77 -19.13 -4.98
N GLU A 123 -9.59 -19.10 -4.37
CA GLU A 123 -9.40 -19.59 -3.01
C GLU A 123 -10.01 -18.64 -1.97
N GLU A 124 -10.58 -19.19 -0.89
CA GLU A 124 -11.23 -18.41 0.19
C GLU A 124 -10.25 -17.39 0.79
N HIS A 125 -8.99 -17.79 1.00
CA HIS A 125 -7.96 -16.96 1.62
C HIS A 125 -7.64 -15.70 0.78
N LEU A 126 -7.79 -15.76 -0.55
CA LEU A 126 -7.58 -14.63 -1.44
C LEU A 126 -8.69 -13.60 -1.30
N VAL A 127 -9.94 -14.05 -1.19
CA VAL A 127 -11.09 -13.17 -0.94
C VAL A 127 -10.99 -12.54 0.44
N GLU A 128 -10.59 -13.31 1.47
CA GLU A 128 -10.34 -12.78 2.81
C GLU A 128 -9.25 -11.71 2.80
N THR A 129 -8.12 -11.98 2.13
CA THR A 129 -7.01 -11.03 1.98
C THR A 129 -7.47 -9.74 1.29
N LEU A 130 -8.24 -9.86 0.20
CA LEU A 130 -8.81 -8.68 -0.49
C LEU A 130 -9.69 -7.86 0.45
N VAL A 131 -10.58 -8.50 1.22
CA VAL A 131 -11.47 -7.79 2.14
C VAL A 131 -10.68 -7.09 3.23
N ASP A 132 -9.66 -7.72 3.79
CA ASP A 132 -8.84 -7.13 4.85
C ASP A 132 -8.05 -5.92 4.33
N ARG A 133 -7.44 -6.04 3.15
CA ARG A 133 -6.71 -4.94 2.50
C ARG A 133 -7.64 -3.77 2.12
N LEU A 134 -8.81 -4.07 1.57
CA LEU A 134 -9.83 -3.07 1.27
C LEU A 134 -10.32 -2.37 2.55
N THR A 135 -10.50 -3.13 3.64
CA THR A 135 -10.91 -2.59 4.95
C THR A 135 -9.85 -1.62 5.49
N GLN A 136 -8.57 -1.99 5.40
CA GLN A 136 -7.45 -1.12 5.80
C GLN A 136 -7.39 0.16 4.95
N ALA A 137 -7.52 0.03 3.63
CA ALA A 137 -7.51 1.17 2.72
C ALA A 137 -8.72 2.10 2.95
N LYS A 138 -9.91 1.52 3.21
CA LYS A 138 -11.10 2.28 3.57
C LYS A 138 -10.93 3.02 4.91
N PHE A 139 -10.39 2.36 5.92
CA PHE A 139 -10.09 3.01 7.19
C PHE A 139 -9.15 4.20 7.01
N LEU A 140 -8.11 4.05 6.19
CA LEU A 140 -7.18 5.14 5.87
C LEU A 140 -7.87 6.28 5.13
N HIS A 141 -8.71 5.98 4.13
CA HIS A 141 -9.54 6.97 3.45
C HIS A 141 -10.42 7.76 4.43
N ASP A 142 -11.18 7.06 5.28
CA ASP A 142 -12.13 7.68 6.20
C ASP A 142 -11.39 8.59 7.21
N TRP A 143 -10.21 8.17 7.66
CA TRP A 143 -9.32 8.99 8.50
C TRP A 143 -8.80 10.25 7.77
N ILE A 144 -8.33 10.11 6.53
CA ILE A 144 -7.87 11.24 5.71
C ILE A 144 -9.00 12.26 5.54
N ARG A 145 -10.21 11.79 5.19
CA ARG A 145 -11.38 12.66 5.03
C ARG A 145 -11.72 13.41 6.31
N ALA A 146 -11.73 12.73 7.45
CA ALA A 146 -12.01 13.37 8.74
C ALA A 146 -10.96 14.44 9.08
N ARG A 147 -9.66 14.17 8.85
CA ARG A 147 -8.60 15.17 9.06
C ARG A 147 -8.76 16.39 8.16
N LEU A 148 -9.07 16.19 6.88
CA LEU A 148 -9.30 17.29 5.94
C LEU A 148 -10.50 18.14 6.37
N GLN A 149 -11.59 17.52 6.84
CA GLN A 149 -12.76 18.24 7.36
C GLN A 149 -12.45 19.03 8.64
N GLU A 150 -11.53 18.54 9.47
CA GLU A 150 -11.06 19.22 10.69
C GLU A 150 -9.96 20.27 10.42
N GLY A 151 -9.53 20.46 9.16
CA GLY A 151 -8.43 21.36 8.80
C GLY A 151 -7.05 20.90 9.32
N LEU A 152 -6.91 19.62 9.64
CA LEU A 152 -5.67 19.04 10.13
C LEU A 152 -4.73 18.65 8.96
N PRO A 153 -3.40 18.79 9.13
CA PRO A 153 -2.47 18.44 8.07
C PRO A 153 -2.47 16.93 7.81
N LEU A 154 -2.29 16.54 6.55
CA LEU A 154 -2.03 15.15 6.16
C LEU A 154 -0.54 14.81 6.31
N PRO A 155 -0.20 13.54 6.59
CA PRO A 155 1.18 13.11 6.64
C PRO A 155 1.83 13.20 5.24
N GLN A 156 3.09 13.64 5.19
CA GLN A 156 3.85 13.80 3.96
C GLN A 156 4.67 12.56 3.58
N ASN A 157 4.82 11.62 4.51
CA ASN A 157 5.54 10.36 4.32
C ASN A 157 5.07 9.30 5.31
N ALA A 158 5.53 8.06 5.12
CA ALA A 158 5.18 6.91 5.96
C ALA A 158 5.57 7.08 7.44
N GLN A 159 6.71 7.72 7.73
CA GLN A 159 7.15 7.95 9.12
C GLN A 159 6.20 8.90 9.85
N GLN A 160 5.77 9.98 9.20
CA GLN A 160 4.77 10.90 9.76
C GLN A 160 3.40 10.22 9.94
N MET A 161 3.01 9.34 9.01
CA MET A 161 1.79 8.54 9.13
C MET A 161 1.82 7.71 10.42
N GLU A 162 2.91 6.97 10.66
CA GLU A 162 3.08 6.15 11.85
C GLU A 162 2.99 7.00 13.14
N LEU A 163 3.67 8.15 13.17
CA LEU A 163 3.60 9.08 14.30
C LEU A 163 2.17 9.59 14.56
N PHE A 164 1.39 9.86 13.51
CA PHE A 164 0.00 10.29 13.65
C PHE A 164 -0.90 9.16 14.17
N MET A 165 -0.66 7.92 13.74
CA MET A 165 -1.40 6.76 14.21
C MET A 165 -1.05 6.38 15.66
N LEU A 166 0.18 6.62 16.11
CA LEU A 166 0.61 6.35 17.49
C LEU A 166 0.14 7.40 18.49
N ASN A 167 -0.03 8.66 18.07
CA ASN A 167 -0.35 9.76 18.99
C ASN A 167 -1.88 9.93 19.18
N PRO A 168 -2.43 9.76 20.41
CA PRO A 168 -3.88 9.81 20.66
C PRO A 168 -4.54 11.14 20.27
N ASN A 169 -3.81 12.25 20.33
CA ASN A 169 -4.34 13.56 19.92
C ASN A 169 -4.39 13.73 18.40
N GLN A 170 -3.57 12.97 17.66
CA GLN A 170 -3.53 12.94 16.20
C GLN A 170 -4.46 11.87 15.60
N ARG A 171 -5.02 11.00 16.46
CA ARG A 171 -6.10 10.03 16.15
C ARG A 171 -7.48 10.67 16.00
N ARG A 172 -7.62 11.98 16.17
CA ARG A 172 -8.88 12.68 15.88
C ARG A 172 -9.28 12.41 14.42
N GLY A 173 -10.55 12.10 14.21
CA GLY A 173 -11.07 11.62 12.92
C GLY A 173 -10.97 10.11 12.67
N LEU A 174 -10.37 9.30 13.55
CA LEU A 174 -10.41 7.84 13.41
C LEU A 174 -11.80 7.27 13.79
N PRO A 175 -12.33 6.31 13.00
CA PRO A 175 -13.55 5.59 13.37
C PRO A 175 -13.43 4.98 14.78
N GLY A 176 -14.32 5.36 15.69
CA GLY A 176 -14.36 4.82 17.06
C GLY A 176 -13.51 5.57 18.10
N VAL A 177 -12.71 6.57 17.72
CA VAL A 177 -11.97 7.40 18.68
C VAL A 177 -12.80 8.63 19.04
N ARG A 178 -13.50 8.59 20.19
CA ARG A 178 -14.21 9.77 20.70
C ARG A 178 -13.20 10.80 21.21
N PRO A 179 -13.34 12.10 20.86
CA PRO A 179 -12.50 13.13 21.45
C PRO A 179 -12.69 13.09 22.97
N ARG A 180 -11.57 12.97 23.71
CA ARG A 180 -11.57 13.13 25.16
C ARG A 180 -11.93 14.59 25.44
N ILE A 181 -13.19 14.85 25.75
CA ILE A 181 -13.64 16.18 26.19
C ILE A 181 -12.98 16.41 27.55
N VAL A 182 -11.86 17.13 27.56
CA VAL A 182 -11.26 17.63 28.79
C VAL A 182 -12.18 18.74 29.27
N ARG A 183 -13.13 18.40 30.17
CA ARG A 183 -13.93 19.44 30.83
C ARG A 183 -12.97 20.27 31.68
N PRO A 184 -12.96 21.61 31.54
CA PRO A 184 -12.19 22.44 32.43
C PRO A 184 -12.69 22.20 33.86
N ARG A 185 -11.77 21.86 34.78
CA ARG A 185 -12.07 21.90 36.21
C ARG A 185 -12.34 23.36 36.56
N ARG A 186 -13.57 23.66 36.95
CA ARG A 186 -13.90 24.91 37.64
C ARG A 186 -13.33 24.85 39.05
#